data_AF-A0A341CWD1-F1
#
_entry.id   AF-A0A341CWD1-F1
#
_cell.length_a   1.000
_cell.length_b   1.000
_cell.length_c   1.000
_cell.angle_alpha   90.00
_cell.angle_beta   90.00
_cell.angle_gamma   90.00
#
_symmetry.space_group_name_H-M   'P 1'
#
loop_
_entity.id
_entity.type
_entity.pdbx_description
1 polymer ?
#
loop_
_entity_poly.entity_id
_entity_poly.type
_entity_poly.pdbx_seq_one_letter_code
_entity_poly.pdbx_strand_id
1 'polypeptide(L)'
;MLRSCTAALRTLRALRGRREGASPAARDPVLARRWFSTEKVIPKDHALPNPSWSKDLRLLFDQFMKKCEDGSWERLPSYKNSKLVKEQLSQAQLFTRGYEDGLGFEYVIFYNDDEKRTVCLFQGGPYLQGVPGFLHGGAIATMIDAAVGMCAAIPGGIVMTANLNINFKRISAPFRWDSLCHRRAGIIW
;
A
#
# COMPACT_ATOMS: atom_id res chain seq x y z
N MET A 1 6.10 16.98 58.75
CA MET A 1 7.48 16.94 58.25
C MET A 1 7.68 18.23 57.43
N LEU A 2 8.06 19.40 57.99
CA LEU A 2 9.41 19.86 58.36
C LEU A 2 10.44 19.36 57.34
N ARG A 3 11.21 20.14 56.56
CA ARG A 3 11.84 21.48 56.58
C ARG A 3 12.45 21.62 55.16
N SER A 4 13.00 22.70 54.63
CA SER A 4 13.11 24.14 54.89
C SER A 4 14.08 24.60 53.79
N CYS A 5 13.77 25.70 53.11
CA CYS A 5 14.73 26.41 52.26
C CYS A 5 15.63 27.32 53.11
N THR A 6 16.89 27.51 52.70
CA THR A 6 17.83 28.58 53.09
C THR A 6 18.71 28.81 51.85
N ALA A 7 18.70 29.97 51.18
CA ALA A 7 19.34 31.26 51.53
C ALA A 7 20.85 31.13 51.78
N ALA A 8 21.78 32.03 51.43
CA ALA A 8 21.92 33.22 50.58
C ALA A 8 23.40 33.66 50.76
N LEU A 9 23.84 34.69 50.00
CA LEU A 9 25.08 35.50 50.17
C LEU A 9 26.39 34.93 49.60
N ARG A 10 27.38 35.71 49.15
CA ARG A 10 27.54 37.01 48.46
C ARG A 10 29.08 37.18 48.36
N THR A 11 29.58 37.66 47.22
CA THR A 11 30.82 38.47 47.04
C THR A 11 32.19 37.80 47.36
N LEU A 12 33.36 38.10 46.74
CA LEU A 12 33.94 39.33 46.19
C LEU A 12 35.28 39.01 45.45
N ARG A 13 35.61 39.77 44.39
CA ARG A 13 36.97 40.17 43.89
C ARG A 13 37.93 39.06 43.34
N ALA A 14 38.78 39.29 42.33
CA ALA A 14 39.40 40.52 41.84
C ALA A 14 39.80 40.45 40.34
N LEU A 15 39.93 41.64 39.75
CA LEU A 15 40.47 41.95 38.42
C LEU A 15 42.00 42.17 38.44
N ARG A 16 42.60 42.12 37.24
CA ARG A 16 43.93 42.57 36.74
C ARG A 16 44.92 41.41 36.51
N GLY A 17 45.58 41.25 35.36
CA GLY A 17 45.60 41.98 34.09
C GLY A 17 46.64 41.37 33.12
N ARG A 18 46.47 41.62 31.80
CA ARG A 18 47.47 41.88 30.72
C ARG A 18 48.85 41.17 30.83
N ARG A 19 49.42 40.45 29.84
CA ARG A 19 49.64 40.72 28.40
C ARG A 19 50.38 39.54 27.74
N GLU A 20 50.21 39.41 26.42
CA GLU A 20 51.17 38.89 25.41
C GLU A 20 51.52 37.39 25.31
N GLY A 21 51.33 36.83 24.10
CA GLY A 21 52.06 35.64 23.64
C GLY A 21 51.36 34.74 22.61
N ALA A 22 51.56 35.05 21.31
CA ALA A 22 51.65 34.14 20.16
C ALA A 22 50.51 33.14 19.77
N SER A 23 50.00 33.31 18.53
CA SER A 23 49.47 32.24 17.63
C SER A 23 50.65 31.50 16.94
N PRO A 24 50.50 30.36 16.20
CA PRO A 24 49.33 29.91 15.41
C PRO A 24 49.12 28.37 15.23
N ALA A 25 48.19 28.03 14.33
CA ALA A 25 47.91 26.72 13.69
C ALA A 25 46.83 25.86 14.39
N ALA A 26 45.87 25.22 13.71
CA ALA A 26 45.74 24.85 12.31
C ALA A 26 44.27 24.87 11.86
N ARG A 27 44.08 24.94 10.54
CA ARG A 27 42.80 24.94 9.83
C ARG A 27 42.10 23.59 9.98
N ASP A 28 40.87 23.58 10.47
CA ASP A 28 39.98 22.42 10.31
C ASP A 28 39.21 22.56 8.97
N PRO A 29 39.36 21.61 8.03
CA PRO A 29 38.58 21.63 6.81
C PRO A 29 37.14 21.25 7.12
N VAL A 30 36.23 22.15 6.78
CA VAL A 30 34.79 21.93 6.69
C VAL A 30 34.55 20.58 6.00
N LEU A 31 34.19 19.57 6.79
CA LEU A 31 33.72 18.30 6.29
C LEU A 31 32.38 18.58 5.61
N ALA A 32 32.46 18.86 4.30
CA ALA A 32 31.31 18.99 3.44
C ALA A 32 30.51 17.70 3.58
N ARG A 33 29.47 17.78 4.41
CA ARG A 33 28.48 16.72 4.60
C ARG A 33 27.94 16.44 3.21
N ARG A 34 28.39 15.35 2.61
CA ARG A 34 27.92 14.87 1.31
C ARG A 34 26.45 14.49 1.53
N TRP A 35 25.54 15.37 1.13
CA TRP A 35 24.12 15.07 1.11
C TRP A 35 23.96 13.92 0.12
N PHE A 36 23.87 12.70 0.63
CA PHE A 36 23.40 11.57 -0.16
C PHE A 36 21.97 11.92 -0.55
N SER A 37 21.78 12.27 -1.83
CA SER A 37 20.47 12.41 -2.43
C SER A 37 19.85 11.02 -2.40
N THR A 38 18.96 10.76 -1.45
CA THR A 38 18.15 9.53 -1.44
C THR A 38 17.34 9.54 -2.72
N GLU A 39 17.66 8.64 -3.64
CA GLU A 39 16.90 8.43 -4.85
C GLU A 39 15.43 8.22 -4.46
N LYS A 40 14.55 9.09 -4.93
CA LYS A 40 13.10 8.98 -4.67
C LYS A 40 12.62 7.71 -5.37
N VAL A 41 12.53 6.62 -4.62
CA VAL A 41 11.91 5.38 -5.10
C VAL A 41 10.44 5.67 -5.40
N ILE A 42 10.08 5.73 -6.69
CA ILE A 42 8.69 5.88 -7.12
C ILE A 42 7.97 4.54 -6.84
N PRO A 43 6.90 4.52 -6.03
CA PRO A 43 6.17 3.29 -5.77
C PRO A 43 5.60 2.69 -7.06
N LYS A 44 5.95 1.42 -7.34
CA LYS A 44 5.42 0.67 -8.50
C LYS A 44 3.94 0.36 -8.29
N ASP A 45 3.09 0.79 -9.23
CA ASP A 45 1.70 0.37 -9.31
C ASP A 45 1.61 -1.04 -9.90
N HIS A 46 1.12 -1.99 -9.11
CA HIS A 46 0.92 -3.38 -9.50
C HIS A 46 -0.49 -3.64 -10.08
N ALA A 47 -1.36 -2.64 -10.16
CA ALA A 47 -2.68 -2.71 -10.79
C ALA A 47 -2.63 -2.27 -12.28
N LEU A 48 -1.52 -2.56 -12.96
CA LEU A 48 -1.31 -2.32 -14.38
C LEU A 48 -0.95 -3.64 -15.09
N PRO A 49 -1.27 -3.78 -16.40
CA PRO A 49 -0.97 -5.00 -17.14
C PRO A 49 0.52 -5.36 -17.10
N ASN A 50 0.81 -6.61 -16.78
CA ASN A 50 2.15 -7.20 -16.85
C ASN A 50 2.11 -8.49 -17.71
N PRO A 51 3.26 -9.07 -18.13
CA PRO A 51 3.28 -10.23 -19.03
C PRO A 51 2.44 -11.44 -18.58
N SER A 52 2.19 -11.61 -17.27
CA SER A 52 1.42 -12.74 -16.74
C SER A 52 -0.10 -12.63 -16.93
N TRP A 53 -0.62 -11.43 -17.25
CA TRP A 53 -2.05 -11.24 -17.44
C TRP A 53 -2.56 -12.00 -18.65
N SER A 54 -3.61 -12.80 -18.44
CA SER A 54 -4.34 -13.47 -19.51
C SER A 54 -4.95 -12.49 -20.50
N LYS A 55 -5.30 -13.00 -21.69
CA LYS A 55 -5.99 -12.21 -22.72
C LYS A 55 -7.32 -11.66 -22.21
N ASP A 56 -8.07 -12.46 -21.45
CA ASP A 56 -9.38 -12.06 -20.92
C ASP A 56 -9.26 -10.94 -19.89
N LEU A 57 -8.28 -11.04 -18.97
CA LEU A 57 -8.05 -9.99 -17.98
C LEU A 57 -7.65 -8.67 -18.65
N ARG A 58 -6.79 -8.73 -19.68
CA ARG A 58 -6.40 -7.54 -20.48
C ARG A 58 -7.60 -6.95 -21.22
N LEU A 59 -8.40 -7.78 -21.86
CA LEU A 59 -9.59 -7.33 -22.57
C LEU A 59 -10.59 -6.62 -21.64
N LEU A 60 -10.88 -7.23 -20.48
CA LEU A 60 -11.74 -6.61 -19.47
C LEU A 60 -11.14 -5.32 -18.91
N PHE A 61 -9.83 -5.29 -18.71
CA PHE A 61 -9.13 -4.07 -18.30
C PHE A 61 -9.31 -2.95 -19.33
N ASP A 62 -9.08 -3.22 -20.61
CA ASP A 62 -9.23 -2.23 -21.68
C ASP A 62 -10.68 -1.72 -21.78
N GLN A 63 -11.66 -2.61 -21.61
CA GLN A 63 -13.08 -2.24 -21.56
C GLN A 63 -13.39 -1.30 -20.39
N PHE A 64 -12.86 -1.57 -19.20
CA PHE A 64 -13.06 -0.71 -18.04
C PHE A 64 -12.27 0.60 -18.13
N MET A 65 -11.06 0.59 -18.70
CA MET A 65 -10.32 1.80 -18.97
C MET A 65 -11.07 2.74 -19.92
N LYS A 66 -11.73 2.19 -20.95
CA LYS A 66 -12.62 2.98 -21.81
C LYS A 66 -13.79 3.59 -21.03
N LYS A 67 -14.35 2.87 -20.05
CA LYS A 67 -15.38 3.40 -19.15
C LYS A 67 -14.85 4.48 -18.19
N CYS A 68 -13.54 4.61 -18.02
CA CYS A 68 -12.96 5.70 -17.24
C CYS A 68 -12.80 7.00 -18.04
N GLU A 69 -12.94 6.98 -19.38
CA GLU A 69 -12.73 8.16 -20.24
C GLU A 69 -13.75 9.27 -19.97
N ASP A 70 -14.97 8.91 -19.58
CA ASP A 70 -16.03 9.86 -19.21
C ASP A 70 -15.98 10.30 -17.73
N GLY A 71 -15.01 9.78 -16.96
CA GLY A 71 -14.84 10.08 -15.54
C GLY A 71 -15.83 9.38 -14.60
N SER A 72 -16.78 8.59 -15.11
CA SER A 72 -17.73 7.85 -14.27
C SER A 72 -17.08 6.67 -13.54
N TRP A 73 -15.98 6.14 -14.08
CA TRP A 73 -15.17 5.11 -13.44
C TRP A 73 -13.76 5.61 -13.17
N GLU A 74 -13.21 5.18 -12.03
CA GLU A 74 -11.83 5.42 -11.64
C GLU A 74 -11.10 4.10 -11.46
N ARG A 75 -9.90 3.98 -12.02
CA ARG A 75 -9.00 2.85 -11.75
C ARG A 75 -8.19 3.14 -10.50
N LEU A 76 -8.21 2.23 -9.54
CA LEU A 76 -7.48 2.37 -8.30
C LEU A 76 -6.06 1.78 -8.43
N PRO A 77 -5.00 2.56 -8.13
CA PRO A 77 -3.64 2.02 -8.08
C PRO A 77 -3.46 1.08 -6.88
N SER A 78 -2.53 0.14 -6.99
CA SER A 78 -2.25 -0.83 -5.92
C SER A 78 -0.74 -0.98 -5.72
N TYR A 79 -0.26 -0.68 -4.52
CA TYR A 79 1.17 -0.68 -4.20
C TYR A 79 1.51 -1.80 -3.22
N LYS A 80 2.76 -2.30 -3.29
CA LYS A 80 3.25 -3.34 -2.38
C LYS A 80 3.32 -2.87 -0.93
N ASN A 81 3.76 -1.62 -0.74
CA ASN A 81 3.93 -1.00 0.57
C ASN A 81 2.94 0.15 0.71
N SER A 82 2.21 0.20 1.83
CA SER A 82 1.37 1.37 2.11
C SER A 82 2.24 2.54 2.54
N LYS A 83 1.95 3.75 2.06
CA LYS A 83 2.64 4.98 2.49
C LYS A 83 2.43 5.31 3.98
N LEU A 84 1.48 4.64 4.64
CA LEU A 84 1.08 4.90 6.02
C LEU A 84 2.03 4.29 7.05
N VAL A 85 2.84 3.29 6.67
CA VAL A 85 3.79 2.64 7.59
C VAL A 85 5.14 3.34 7.47
N LYS A 86 5.37 4.34 8.35
CA LYS A 86 6.70 4.93 8.56
C LYS A 86 7.64 3.87 9.15
N GLU A 87 8.71 3.56 8.42
CA GLU A 87 10.02 2.98 8.83
C GLU A 87 10.11 1.71 9.73
N GLN A 88 9.07 1.26 10.44
CA GLN A 88 9.23 0.23 11.48
C GLN A 88 8.97 -1.23 11.04
N LEU A 89 8.49 -1.47 9.81
CA LEU A 89 8.29 -2.83 9.29
C LEU A 89 8.80 -2.93 7.84
N SER A 90 10.11 -2.88 7.64
CA SER A 90 10.76 -2.92 6.31
C SER A 90 10.41 -4.15 5.46
N GLN A 91 9.88 -5.20 6.09
CA GLN A 91 9.45 -6.45 5.43
C GLN A 91 7.93 -6.56 5.23
N ALA A 92 7.12 -5.69 5.85
CA ALA A 92 5.66 -5.79 5.73
C ALA A 92 5.20 -5.34 4.35
N GLN A 93 4.37 -6.18 3.72
CA GLN A 93 3.81 -5.96 2.39
C GLN A 93 2.31 -6.23 2.43
N LEU A 94 1.56 -5.59 1.53
CA LEU A 94 0.15 -5.90 1.34
C LEU A 94 0.02 -7.37 0.94
N PHE A 95 -0.81 -8.13 1.67
CA PHE A 95 -0.96 -9.58 1.48
C PHE A 95 -1.24 -9.98 0.02
N THR A 96 -2.14 -9.25 -0.65
CA THR A 96 -2.48 -9.51 -2.06
C THR A 96 -1.39 -9.10 -3.06
N ARG A 97 -0.31 -8.45 -2.61
CA ARG A 97 0.86 -8.06 -3.43
C ARG A 97 2.17 -8.70 -2.93
N GLY A 98 2.07 -9.72 -2.08
CA GLY A 98 3.23 -10.45 -1.54
C GLY A 98 3.86 -11.45 -2.52
N TYR A 99 3.20 -11.73 -3.65
CA TYR A 99 3.63 -12.71 -4.64
C TYR A 99 4.32 -12.06 -5.84
N GLU A 100 5.15 -12.84 -6.54
CA GLU A 100 5.69 -12.45 -7.84
C GLU A 100 4.60 -12.43 -8.92
N ASP A 101 4.84 -11.66 -9.98
CA ASP A 101 3.91 -11.47 -11.08
C ASP A 101 3.46 -12.84 -11.65
N GLY A 102 2.16 -13.06 -11.70
CA GLY A 102 1.53 -14.28 -12.22
C GLY A 102 1.44 -15.46 -11.26
N LEU A 103 2.19 -15.46 -10.14
CA LEU A 103 2.19 -16.58 -9.19
C LEU A 103 1.06 -16.50 -8.17
N GLY A 104 0.68 -15.28 -7.76
CA GLY A 104 -0.34 -15.03 -6.75
C GLY A 104 -1.56 -14.27 -7.29
N PHE A 105 -1.84 -13.11 -6.69
CA PHE A 105 -3.02 -12.32 -7.03
C PHE A 105 -2.71 -11.29 -8.12
N GLU A 106 -3.22 -11.52 -9.33
CA GLU A 106 -3.22 -10.51 -10.40
C GLU A 106 -4.59 -9.83 -10.43
N TYR A 107 -4.65 -8.55 -10.10
CA TYR A 107 -5.91 -7.84 -10.03
C TYR A 107 -5.80 -6.34 -10.23
N VAL A 108 -6.95 -5.74 -10.53
CA VAL A 108 -7.18 -4.30 -10.62
C VAL A 108 -8.61 -4.01 -10.14
N ILE A 109 -8.77 -2.91 -9.39
CA ILE A 109 -10.07 -2.48 -8.89
C ILE A 109 -10.46 -1.19 -9.62
N PHE A 110 -11.69 -1.16 -10.09
CA PHE A 110 -12.36 0.02 -10.61
C PHE A 110 -13.46 0.45 -9.64
N TYR A 111 -13.64 1.74 -9.46
CA TYR A 111 -14.65 2.33 -8.60
C TYR A 111 -15.51 3.29 -9.40
N ASN A 112 -16.81 3.29 -9.11
CA ASN A 112 -17.75 4.27 -9.62
C ASN A 112 -18.39 4.95 -8.41
N ASP A 113 -18.19 6.26 -8.28
CA ASP A 113 -18.63 7.02 -7.12
C ASP A 113 -20.15 7.23 -7.11
N ASP A 114 -20.76 7.47 -8.26
CA ASP A 114 -22.21 7.69 -8.36
C ASP A 114 -23.00 6.44 -7.97
N GLU A 115 -22.55 5.27 -8.41
CA GLU A 115 -23.16 3.97 -8.11
C GLU A 115 -22.72 3.38 -6.77
N LYS A 116 -21.73 4.00 -6.10
CA LYS A 116 -21.04 3.45 -4.91
C LYS A 116 -20.66 1.98 -5.13
N ARG A 117 -20.06 1.70 -6.28
CA ARG A 117 -19.78 0.34 -6.77
C ARG A 117 -18.30 0.16 -7.03
N THR A 118 -17.74 -0.94 -6.51
CA THR A 118 -16.44 -1.44 -6.96
C THR A 118 -16.59 -2.65 -7.88
N VAL A 119 -15.68 -2.77 -8.84
CA VAL A 119 -15.48 -3.97 -9.65
C VAL A 119 -14.01 -4.36 -9.56
N CYS A 120 -13.75 -5.58 -9.11
CA CYS A 120 -12.41 -6.16 -9.07
C CYS A 120 -12.28 -7.15 -10.24
N LEU A 121 -11.36 -6.89 -11.16
CA LEU A 121 -10.95 -7.87 -12.15
C LEU A 121 -9.81 -8.67 -11.54
N PHE A 122 -9.96 -10.00 -11.49
CA PHE A 122 -9.04 -10.87 -10.76
C PHE A 122 -8.69 -12.12 -11.56
N GLN A 123 -7.40 -12.43 -11.59
CA GLN A 123 -6.81 -13.68 -12.07
C GLN A 123 -5.96 -14.28 -10.95
N GLY A 124 -6.29 -15.51 -10.54
CA GLY A 124 -5.52 -16.23 -9.54
C GLY A 124 -4.41 -17.07 -10.18
N GLY A 125 -3.20 -16.92 -9.68
CA GLY A 125 -2.03 -17.70 -10.05
C GLY A 125 -1.95 -19.08 -9.38
N PRO A 126 -0.97 -19.92 -9.76
CA PRO A 126 -0.83 -21.29 -9.29
C PRO A 126 -0.63 -21.41 -7.77
N TYR A 127 -0.08 -20.40 -7.09
CA TYR A 127 0.15 -20.47 -5.64
C TYR A 127 -1.10 -20.21 -4.80
N LEU A 128 -2.22 -19.86 -5.45
CA LEU A 128 -3.50 -19.67 -4.79
C LEU A 128 -4.37 -20.93 -4.84
N GLN A 129 -3.80 -22.08 -5.19
CA GLN A 129 -4.53 -23.34 -5.31
C GLN A 129 -5.03 -23.83 -3.94
N GLY A 130 -6.28 -24.31 -3.90
CA GLY A 130 -6.83 -25.09 -2.80
C GLY A 130 -6.84 -26.56 -3.17
N VAL A 131 -8.01 -27.05 -3.60
CA VAL A 131 -8.09 -28.39 -4.20
C VAL A 131 -7.42 -28.39 -5.58
N PRO A 132 -6.88 -29.54 -6.04
CA PRO A 132 -6.15 -29.62 -7.30
C PRO A 132 -6.89 -28.98 -8.49
N GLY A 133 -6.27 -27.98 -9.09
CA GLY A 133 -6.85 -27.25 -10.22
C GLY A 133 -8.02 -26.33 -9.86
N PHE A 134 -8.11 -25.82 -8.63
CA PHE A 134 -9.09 -24.80 -8.21
C PHE A 134 -8.50 -23.80 -7.22
N LEU A 135 -9.01 -22.57 -7.23
CA LEU A 135 -8.59 -21.55 -6.27
C LEU A 135 -8.99 -21.93 -4.85
N HIS A 136 -8.11 -21.65 -3.89
CA HIS A 136 -8.37 -21.82 -2.47
C HIS A 136 -9.51 -20.89 -2.04
N GLY A 137 -10.49 -21.41 -1.29
CA GLY A 137 -11.63 -20.61 -0.83
C GLY A 137 -11.20 -19.36 -0.04
N GLY A 138 -10.13 -19.47 0.74
CA GLY A 138 -9.50 -18.34 1.42
C GLY A 138 -8.92 -17.28 0.48
N ALA A 139 -8.33 -17.67 -0.67
CA ALA A 139 -7.83 -16.71 -1.65
C ALA A 139 -8.97 -15.95 -2.34
N ILE A 140 -10.08 -16.63 -2.62
CA ILE A 140 -11.31 -15.99 -3.12
C ILE A 140 -11.85 -15.03 -2.07
N ALA A 141 -11.94 -15.46 -0.81
CA ALA A 141 -12.40 -14.62 0.29
C ALA A 141 -11.51 -13.38 0.47
N THR A 142 -10.19 -13.51 0.33
CA THR A 142 -9.24 -12.38 0.34
C THR A 142 -9.57 -11.35 -0.74
N MET A 143 -9.86 -11.79 -1.96
CA MET A 143 -10.17 -10.85 -3.05
C MET A 143 -11.55 -10.20 -2.88
N ILE A 144 -12.51 -10.91 -2.29
CA ILE A 144 -13.80 -10.33 -1.91
C ILE A 144 -13.57 -9.27 -0.83
N ASP A 145 -12.86 -9.60 0.25
CA ASP A 145 -12.53 -8.67 1.34
C ASP A 145 -11.82 -7.42 0.83
N ALA A 146 -10.79 -7.57 -0.02
CA ALA A 146 -10.09 -6.44 -0.61
C ALA A 146 -11.01 -5.53 -1.45
N ALA A 147 -11.91 -6.10 -2.25
CA ALA A 147 -12.81 -5.35 -3.12
C ALA A 147 -13.92 -4.62 -2.35
N VAL A 148 -14.55 -5.29 -1.37
CA VAL A 148 -15.61 -4.69 -0.54
C VAL A 148 -15.04 -3.72 0.49
N GLY A 149 -13.86 -4.04 1.04
CA GLY A 149 -13.11 -3.16 1.93
C GLY A 149 -12.73 -1.86 1.23
N MET A 150 -12.26 -1.92 -0.02
CA MET A 150 -12.01 -0.73 -0.82
C MET A 150 -13.29 0.06 -1.11
N CYS A 151 -14.40 -0.62 -1.40
CA CYS A 151 -15.71 0.03 -1.61
C CYS A 151 -16.16 0.81 -0.39
N ALA A 152 -15.91 0.30 0.82
CA ALA A 152 -16.23 0.98 2.07
C ALA A 152 -15.22 2.08 2.42
N ALA A 153 -13.93 1.88 2.11
CA ALA A 153 -12.85 2.79 2.47
C ALA A 153 -12.86 4.09 1.65
N ILE A 154 -13.24 4.04 0.36
CA ILE A 154 -13.24 5.24 -0.49
C ILE A 154 -14.17 6.35 0.06
N PRO A 155 -15.45 6.09 0.35
CA PRO A 155 -16.33 7.09 0.96
C PRO A 155 -16.15 7.22 2.48
N GLY A 156 -15.73 6.15 3.17
CA GLY A 156 -15.73 6.07 4.64
C GLY A 156 -14.38 6.34 5.32
N GLY A 157 -13.29 6.48 4.55
CA GLY A 157 -11.94 6.61 5.09
C GLY A 157 -11.37 5.28 5.60
N ILE A 158 -10.76 5.31 6.80
CA ILE A 158 -10.12 4.11 7.38
C ILE A 158 -11.20 3.23 8.01
N VAL A 159 -11.39 2.04 7.45
CA VAL A 159 -12.38 1.05 7.90
C VAL A 159 -11.72 -0.31 8.15
N MET A 160 -12.37 -1.15 8.95
CA MET A 160 -11.98 -2.53 9.21
C MET A 160 -13.18 -3.46 9.01
N THR A 161 -12.94 -4.65 8.47
CA THR A 161 -13.99 -5.65 8.25
C THR A 161 -14.49 -6.19 9.59
N ALA A 162 -15.77 -5.92 9.90
CA ALA A 162 -16.43 -6.47 11.10
C ALA A 162 -17.11 -7.82 10.84
N ASN A 163 -17.67 -8.01 9.64
CA ASN A 163 -18.30 -9.25 9.22
C ASN A 163 -18.05 -9.50 7.74
N LEU A 164 -17.72 -10.74 7.40
CA LEU A 164 -17.61 -11.21 6.02
C LEU A 164 -18.34 -12.54 5.90
N ASN A 165 -19.51 -12.52 5.26
CA ASN A 165 -20.34 -13.69 5.03
C ASN A 165 -20.32 -14.06 3.55
N ILE A 166 -19.76 -15.23 3.22
CA ILE A 166 -19.53 -15.67 1.84
C ILE A 166 -20.26 -16.99 1.60
N ASN A 167 -21.05 -17.03 0.54
CA ASN A 167 -21.69 -18.25 0.04
C ASN A 167 -21.02 -18.67 -1.27
N PHE A 168 -20.22 -19.74 -1.24
CA PHE A 168 -19.56 -20.30 -2.43
C PHE A 168 -20.55 -21.14 -3.24
N LYS A 169 -21.02 -20.60 -4.36
CA LYS A 169 -22.03 -21.28 -5.20
C LYS A 169 -21.45 -22.20 -6.27
N ARG A 170 -20.25 -21.87 -6.77
CA ARG A 170 -19.57 -22.60 -7.85
C ARG A 170 -18.07 -22.63 -7.57
N ILE A 171 -17.43 -23.69 -8.05
CA ILE A 171 -15.98 -23.82 -7.91
C ILE A 171 -15.30 -23.02 -9.02
N SER A 172 -14.38 -22.13 -8.64
CA SER A 172 -13.64 -21.28 -9.57
C SER A 172 -12.44 -22.05 -10.15
N ALA A 173 -12.60 -22.55 -11.37
CA ALA A 173 -11.49 -23.16 -12.10
C ALA A 173 -10.44 -22.08 -12.45
N PRO A 174 -9.14 -22.35 -12.29
CA PRO A 174 -8.10 -21.52 -12.79
C PRO A 174 -8.01 -21.79 -14.30
N PHE A 175 -7.65 -20.75 -15.07
CA PHE A 175 -7.26 -20.87 -16.47
C PHE A 175 -8.36 -21.00 -17.55
N ARG A 176 -9.64 -20.74 -17.25
CA ARG A 176 -10.66 -20.56 -18.32
C ARG A 176 -11.83 -19.68 -17.87
N TRP A 177 -11.88 -18.43 -18.35
CA TRP A 177 -12.94 -17.46 -18.05
C TRP A 177 -13.99 -17.29 -19.17
N ASP A 178 -13.96 -18.17 -20.19
CA ASP A 178 -14.74 -18.02 -21.43
C ASP A 178 -16.28 -18.19 -21.33
N SER A 179 -16.93 -18.23 -20.17
CA SER A 179 -18.39 -18.53 -20.18
C SER A 179 -19.29 -18.00 -19.06
N LEU A 180 -18.84 -17.12 -18.15
CA LEU A 180 -19.67 -16.80 -16.97
C LEU A 180 -20.06 -15.34 -16.71
N CYS A 181 -19.94 -14.44 -17.68
CA CYS A 181 -20.40 -13.07 -17.53
C CYS A 181 -21.20 -12.57 -18.73
N HIS A 182 -22.40 -13.13 -18.91
CA HIS A 182 -23.50 -12.48 -19.63
C HIS A 182 -24.79 -12.66 -18.83
N ARG A 183 -24.93 -11.86 -17.76
CA ARG A 183 -26.19 -11.20 -17.40
C ARG A 183 -26.07 -10.40 -16.09
N ARG A 184 -26.32 -9.10 -16.24
CA ARG A 184 -26.70 -8.07 -15.24
C ARG A 184 -25.68 -7.74 -14.15
N ALA A 185 -25.53 -6.42 -14.00
CA ALA A 185 -24.74 -5.72 -13.01
C ALA A 185 -25.00 -6.19 -11.57
N GLY A 186 -23.94 -6.24 -10.78
CA GLY A 186 -23.97 -6.57 -9.36
C GLY A 186 -23.14 -7.81 -9.10
N ILE A 187 -21.90 -7.60 -8.65
CA ILE A 187 -21.05 -8.52 -7.88
C ILE A 187 -21.56 -9.98 -7.90
N ILE A 188 -21.06 -10.79 -8.84
CA ILE A 188 -21.42 -12.21 -8.95
C ILE A 188 -20.24 -13.06 -8.47
N TRP A 189 -20.45 -13.70 -7.31
CA TRP A 189 -20.07 -15.09 -7.07
C TRP A 189 -21.35 -15.90 -6.75
#